data_AF-A0A034VJT3-F1
#
_entry.id   AF-A0A034VJT3-F1
#
_cell.length_a   1.000
_cell.length_b   1.000
_cell.length_c   1.000
_cell.angle_alpha   90.00
_cell.angle_beta   90.00
_cell.angle_gamma   90.00
#
_symmetry.space_group_name_H-M   'P 1'
#
loop_
_entity.id
_entity.type
_entity.pdbx_description
1 polymer ?
#
loop_
_entity_poly.entity_id
_entity_poly.type
_entity_poly.pdbx_seq_one_letter_code
_entity_poly.pdbx_strand_id
1 'polypeptide(L)'
;MYIMLNNKCNISGIATNNTRKSGKTDEPISPSGSNGVDNTKRQLPRKTTSIVAMMQSREEPNHRILETISTHLGEGWKHVIRELGLSEGQIEQAVIDHQMHGGIKEVIYQLLLQWIRDAEDNVATLGHITSLLWELNHRDCVQRMKLVYKSEVDRRKPPS
;
A
#
# COMPACT_ATOMS: atom_id res chain seq x y z
N MET A 1 0.80 -52.29 7.42
CA MET A 1 2.20 -51.82 7.29
C MET A 1 2.12 -50.36 6.87
N TYR A 2 2.09 -49.44 7.83
CA TYR A 2 1.90 -48.01 7.58
C TYR A 2 3.23 -47.28 7.80
N ILE A 3 3.63 -46.48 6.82
CA ILE A 3 4.93 -45.82 6.73
C ILE A 3 4.82 -44.47 7.45
N MET A 4 5.59 -44.27 8.52
CA MET A 4 5.67 -42.98 9.24
C MET A 4 6.50 -41.97 8.42
N LEU A 5 5.91 -40.82 8.13
CA LEU A 5 6.62 -39.65 7.59
C LEU A 5 7.32 -38.91 8.73
N ASN A 6 8.64 -38.88 8.66
CA ASN A 6 9.55 -38.31 9.65
C ASN A 6 9.68 -36.80 9.41
N ASN A 7 9.24 -36.00 10.38
CA ASN A 7 9.25 -34.54 10.37
C ASN A 7 10.48 -34.05 11.16
N LYS A 8 11.44 -33.38 10.52
CA LYS A 8 12.59 -32.76 11.18
C LYS A 8 12.89 -31.39 10.57
N CYS A 9 12.30 -30.35 11.12
CA CYS A 9 12.86 -28.99 11.03
C CYS A 9 13.74 -28.75 12.26
N ASN A 10 15.02 -28.51 12.03
CA ASN A 10 16.04 -28.26 13.05
C ASN A 10 16.16 -26.74 13.28
N ILE A 11 15.99 -26.31 14.52
CA ILE A 11 16.03 -24.92 14.98
C ILE A 11 17.24 -24.77 15.90
N SER A 12 18.22 -23.96 15.51
CA SER A 12 19.27 -23.40 16.37
C SER A 12 20.08 -22.38 15.55
N GLY A 13 20.40 -21.17 16.01
CA GLY A 13 20.31 -20.68 17.36
C GLY A 13 20.52 -19.16 17.47
N ILE A 14 20.35 -18.73 18.71
CA ILE A 14 20.51 -17.39 19.27
C ILE A 14 22.01 -17.11 19.47
N ALA A 15 22.45 -15.88 19.21
CA ALA A 15 23.59 -15.28 19.92
C ALA A 15 23.49 -13.75 19.94
N THR A 16 23.30 -13.22 21.15
CA THR A 16 23.45 -11.83 21.57
C THR A 16 24.93 -11.48 21.78
N ASN A 17 25.31 -10.19 21.74
CA ASN A 17 26.00 -9.46 22.84
C ASN A 17 26.76 -8.17 22.43
N ASN A 18 26.59 -7.16 23.31
CA ASN A 18 27.52 -6.14 23.85
C ASN A 18 28.17 -5.09 22.93
N THR A 19 28.04 -3.77 23.14
CA THR A 19 28.28 -2.86 24.29
C THR A 19 29.76 -2.52 24.58
N ARG A 20 30.13 -1.29 24.16
CA ARG A 20 31.03 -0.24 24.71
C ARG A 20 32.47 -0.53 25.17
N LYS A 21 33.40 0.25 24.59
CA LYS A 21 34.36 1.21 25.22
C LYS A 21 35.31 1.71 24.10
N SER A 22 36.03 2.83 24.12
CA SER A 22 36.11 4.11 24.85
C SER A 22 37.39 4.77 24.30
N GLY A 23 37.38 6.07 23.97
CA GLY A 23 38.59 6.80 23.59
C GLY A 23 38.38 8.32 23.52
N LYS A 24 39.01 9.03 24.47
CA LYS A 24 39.29 10.48 24.61
C LYS A 24 40.13 11.01 23.41
N THR A 25 40.24 12.31 23.02
CA THR A 25 40.35 13.60 23.75
C THR A 25 40.31 14.79 22.74
N ASP A 26 39.83 15.95 23.20
CA ASP A 26 40.14 17.37 22.89
C ASP A 26 40.04 18.02 21.46
N GLU A 27 39.24 19.11 21.42
CA GLU A 27 39.01 20.18 20.41
C GLU A 27 40.21 21.16 20.25
N PRO A 28 40.16 22.26 19.45
CA PRO A 28 39.42 22.59 18.20
C PRO A 28 40.29 23.31 17.13
N ILE A 29 40.06 23.11 15.83
CA ILE A 29 40.39 24.13 14.80
C ILE A 29 39.35 24.07 13.67
N SER A 30 38.50 25.10 13.57
CA SER A 30 37.79 25.42 12.33
C SER A 30 38.76 26.07 11.34
N PRO A 31 38.67 25.76 10.04
CA PRO A 31 37.95 26.71 9.18
C PRO A 31 37.10 26.05 8.10
N SER A 32 35.93 26.66 7.89
CA SER A 32 35.29 26.95 6.60
C SER A 32 35.63 26.02 5.42
N GLY A 33 34.66 25.19 5.03
CA GLY A 33 34.71 24.42 3.80
C GLY A 33 33.34 23.82 3.51
N SER A 34 32.61 24.51 2.66
CA SER A 34 31.32 24.13 2.08
C SER A 34 31.26 22.65 1.72
N ASN A 35 30.23 21.96 2.22
CA ASN A 35 29.53 20.93 1.48
C ASN A 35 28.15 20.79 2.11
N GLY A 36 27.22 21.62 1.61
CA GLY A 36 25.80 21.40 1.82
C GLY A 36 25.48 20.01 1.28
N VAL A 37 25.43 19.04 2.19
CA VAL A 37 24.73 17.78 1.99
C VAL A 37 23.27 18.15 1.78
N ASP A 38 22.92 18.41 0.52
CA ASP A 38 21.57 18.76 0.11
C ASP A 38 20.67 17.59 0.51
N ASN A 39 19.99 17.83 1.63
CA ASN A 39 19.13 16.91 2.30
C ASN A 39 17.91 16.76 1.41
N THR A 40 17.98 15.88 0.41
CA THR A 40 16.83 15.48 -0.40
C THR A 40 15.92 14.61 0.48
N LYS A 41 15.35 15.22 1.54
CA LYS A 41 14.19 14.71 2.24
C LYS A 41 13.14 14.57 1.16
N ARG A 42 12.93 13.35 0.67
CA ARG A 42 11.78 12.97 -0.16
C ARG A 42 10.55 13.50 0.57
N GLN A 43 10.04 14.67 0.18
CA GLN A 43 8.90 15.25 0.85
C GLN A 43 7.75 14.28 0.63
N LEU A 44 7.22 13.74 1.72
CA LEU A 44 6.05 12.87 1.63
C LEU A 44 4.94 13.66 0.92
N PRO A 45 4.27 13.07 -0.08
CA PRO A 45 3.20 13.75 -0.80
C PRO A 45 2.16 14.28 0.19
N ARG A 46 1.84 15.57 0.10
CA ARG A 46 0.80 16.21 0.94
C ARG A 46 -0.59 15.92 0.39
N LYS A 47 -1.62 15.94 1.26
CA LYS A 47 -3.02 15.84 0.84
C LYS A 47 -3.36 17.09 0.01
N THR A 48 -3.79 16.89 -1.24
CA THR A 48 -4.33 17.97 -2.08
C THR A 48 -5.85 18.05 -1.93
N THR A 49 -6.47 19.14 -2.39
CA THR A 49 -7.94 19.28 -2.38
C THR A 49 -8.65 18.11 -3.06
N SER A 50 -8.12 17.62 -4.19
CA SER A 50 -8.68 16.46 -4.88
C SER A 50 -8.59 15.17 -4.06
N ILE A 51 -7.49 14.97 -3.33
CA ILE A 51 -7.34 13.79 -2.45
C ILE A 51 -8.31 13.87 -1.27
N VAL A 52 -8.47 15.06 -0.68
CA VAL A 52 -9.46 15.29 0.38
C VAL A 52 -10.89 15.05 -0.13
N ALA A 53 -11.22 15.54 -1.32
CA ALA A 53 -12.51 15.29 -1.96
C ALA A 53 -12.76 13.79 -2.20
N MET A 54 -11.74 13.06 -2.68
CA MET A 54 -11.82 11.61 -2.81
C MET A 54 -12.08 10.92 -1.46
N MET A 55 -11.35 11.31 -0.40
CA MET A 55 -11.53 10.76 0.97
C MET A 55 -12.92 11.01 1.54
N GLN A 56 -13.64 12.03 1.08
CA GLN A 56 -15.00 12.37 1.50
C GLN A 56 -16.07 11.78 0.58
N SER A 57 -15.68 11.15 -0.53
CA SER A 57 -16.61 10.60 -1.51
C SER A 57 -17.38 9.41 -0.93
N ARG A 58 -18.71 9.47 -1.06
CA ARG A 58 -19.62 8.36 -0.74
C ARG A 58 -19.97 7.49 -1.96
N GLU A 59 -19.52 7.89 -3.16
CA GLU A 59 -19.67 7.07 -4.37
C GLU A 59 -18.75 5.85 -4.30
N GLU A 60 -19.19 4.73 -4.88
CA GLU A 60 -18.34 3.57 -5.13
C GLU A 60 -17.16 3.94 -6.06
N PRO A 61 -15.97 3.36 -5.84
CA PRO A 61 -14.84 3.57 -6.73
C PRO A 61 -15.14 2.92 -8.09
N ASN A 62 -15.13 3.73 -9.16
CA ASN A 62 -15.34 3.22 -10.51
C ASN A 62 -14.22 2.28 -10.98
N HIS A 63 -14.48 1.54 -12.05
CA HIS A 63 -13.53 0.56 -12.61
C HIS A 63 -12.14 1.11 -12.91
N ARG A 64 -12.01 2.36 -13.36
CA ARG A 64 -10.71 2.97 -13.68
C ARG A 64 -9.89 3.27 -12.42
N ILE A 65 -10.57 3.62 -11.32
CA ILE A 65 -9.92 3.74 -10.02
C ILE A 65 -9.45 2.37 -9.53
N LEU A 66 -10.29 1.34 -9.61
CA LEU A 66 -9.92 -0.02 -9.21
C LEU A 66 -8.75 -0.58 -10.02
N GLU A 67 -8.76 -0.35 -11.33
CA GLU A 67 -7.65 -0.71 -12.21
C GLU A 67 -6.35 0.02 -11.80
N THR A 68 -6.45 1.30 -11.45
CA THR A 68 -5.31 2.08 -10.98
C THR A 68 -4.75 1.53 -9.67
N ILE A 69 -5.62 1.16 -8.72
CA ILE A 69 -5.21 0.55 -7.45
C ILE A 69 -4.52 -0.77 -7.74
N SER A 70 -5.18 -1.69 -8.45
CA SER A 70 -4.62 -3.02 -8.75
C SER A 70 -3.26 -2.98 -9.44
N THR A 71 -3.03 -1.98 -10.30
CA THR A 71 -1.77 -1.81 -11.03
C THR A 71 -0.66 -1.21 -10.16
N HIS A 72 -1.00 -0.37 -9.18
CA HIS A 72 -0.03 0.46 -8.47
C HIS A 72 0.00 0.29 -6.95
N LEU A 73 -0.76 -0.65 -6.40
CA LEU A 73 -0.77 -0.94 -4.97
C LEU A 73 0.59 -1.50 -4.52
N GLY A 74 1.16 -2.40 -5.33
CA GLY A 74 2.51 -2.92 -5.16
C GLY A 74 2.68 -3.79 -3.91
N GLU A 75 3.85 -3.67 -3.28
CA GLU A 75 4.16 -4.37 -2.03
C GLU A 75 3.18 -3.98 -0.91
N GLY A 76 2.83 -4.93 -0.03
CA GLY A 76 1.90 -4.69 1.07
C GLY A 76 0.42 -4.83 0.70
N TRP A 77 0.09 -5.14 -0.56
CA TRP A 77 -1.29 -5.29 -1.03
C TRP A 77 -2.13 -6.26 -0.17
N LYS A 78 -1.57 -7.38 0.29
CA LYS A 78 -2.28 -8.33 1.16
C LYS A 78 -2.75 -7.69 2.46
N HIS A 79 -1.92 -6.81 3.04
CA HIS A 79 -2.29 -6.09 4.25
C HIS A 79 -3.46 -5.14 4.00
N VAL A 80 -3.43 -4.40 2.88
CA VAL A 80 -4.55 -3.53 2.49
C VAL A 80 -5.83 -4.32 2.31
N ILE A 81 -5.78 -5.47 1.63
CA ILE A 81 -6.95 -6.32 1.42
C ILE A 81 -7.50 -6.88 2.75
N ARG A 82 -6.64 -7.23 3.71
CA ARG A 82 -7.08 -7.60 5.07
C ARG A 82 -7.79 -6.45 5.78
N GLU A 83 -7.27 -5.23 5.69
CA GLU A 83 -7.89 -4.05 6.31
C GLU A 83 -9.23 -3.68 5.65
N LEU A 84 -9.45 -4.09 4.40
CA LEU A 84 -10.75 -4.03 3.73
C LEU A 84 -11.74 -5.12 4.21
N GLY A 85 -11.32 -6.01 5.11
CA GLY A 85 -12.16 -7.02 5.73
C GLY A 85 -12.14 -8.40 5.07
N LEU A 86 -11.31 -8.62 4.04
CA LEU A 86 -11.19 -9.94 3.43
C LEU A 86 -10.25 -10.84 4.25
N SER A 87 -10.70 -12.06 4.49
CA SER A 87 -9.96 -13.08 5.25
C SER A 87 -8.74 -13.61 4.50
N GLU A 88 -7.78 -14.18 5.23
CA GLU A 88 -6.61 -14.83 4.62
C GLU A 88 -7.01 -15.94 3.64
N GLY A 89 -8.05 -16.73 3.97
CA GLY A 89 -8.54 -17.77 3.07
C GLY A 89 -9.08 -17.23 1.74
N GLN A 90 -9.79 -16.10 1.76
CA GLN A 90 -10.22 -15.43 0.52
C GLN A 90 -9.04 -14.91 -0.30
N ILE A 91 -8.02 -14.35 0.36
CA ILE A 91 -6.80 -13.86 -0.29
C ILE A 91 -6.02 -15.01 -0.94
N GLU A 92 -5.82 -16.12 -0.23
CA GLU A 92 -5.13 -17.31 -0.73
C GLU A 92 -5.87 -17.94 -1.92
N GLN A 93 -7.20 -18.06 -1.83
CA GLN A 93 -8.02 -18.59 -2.92
C GLN A 93 -7.92 -17.71 -4.18
N ALA A 94 -8.04 -16.39 -4.04
CA ALA A 94 -7.89 -15.47 -5.18
C ALA A 94 -6.50 -15.54 -5.82
N VAL A 95 -5.45 -15.76 -5.02
CA VAL A 95 -4.09 -15.98 -5.52
C VAL A 95 -4.02 -17.24 -6.39
N ILE A 96 -4.61 -18.35 -5.94
CA ILE A 96 -4.65 -19.61 -6.69
C ILE A 96 -5.41 -19.43 -8.00
N ASP A 97 -6.57 -18.78 -7.95
CA ASP A 97 -7.50 -18.69 -9.08
C ASP A 97 -7.05 -17.73 -10.18
N HIS A 98 -6.38 -16.63 -9.81
CA HIS A 98 -6.17 -15.51 -10.74
C HIS A 98 -4.70 -15.22 -11.08
N GLN A 99 -3.75 -15.70 -10.28
CA GLN A 99 -2.34 -15.37 -10.50
C GLN A 99 -1.80 -15.91 -11.83
N MET A 100 -2.27 -17.08 -12.28
CA MET A 100 -1.79 -17.71 -13.53
C MET A 100 -2.20 -16.96 -14.80
N HIS A 101 -3.29 -16.19 -14.76
CA HIS A 101 -3.89 -15.55 -15.95
C HIS A 101 -3.59 -14.05 -16.06
N GLY A 102 -3.37 -13.36 -14.95
CA GLY A 102 -3.10 -11.92 -14.95
C GLY A 102 -2.14 -11.44 -13.86
N GLY A 103 -1.45 -12.37 -13.19
CA GLY A 103 -0.50 -12.06 -12.13
C GLY A 103 -1.14 -11.38 -10.92
N ILE A 104 -0.32 -10.71 -10.12
CA ILE A 104 -0.75 -10.06 -8.87
C ILE A 104 -1.74 -8.91 -9.12
N LYS A 105 -1.62 -8.18 -10.24
CA LYS A 105 -2.59 -7.13 -10.61
C LYS A 105 -4.00 -7.71 -10.64
N GLU A 106 -4.19 -8.82 -11.36
CA GLU A 106 -5.50 -9.43 -11.51
C GLU A 106 -6.05 -9.93 -10.18
N VAL A 107 -5.20 -10.58 -9.35
CA VAL A 107 -5.58 -11.00 -8.00
C VAL A 107 -6.11 -9.81 -7.18
N ILE A 108 -5.39 -8.69 -7.16
CA ILE A 108 -5.81 -7.48 -6.42
C ILE A 108 -7.12 -6.94 -6.99
N TYR A 109 -7.26 -6.87 -8.31
CA TYR A 109 -8.48 -6.36 -8.94
C TYR A 109 -9.71 -7.20 -8.56
N GLN A 110 -9.59 -8.53 -8.58
CA GLN A 110 -10.68 -9.43 -8.21
C GLN A 110 -11.05 -9.33 -6.73
N LEU A 111 -10.07 -9.17 -5.84
CA LEU A 111 -10.31 -8.95 -4.42
C LEU A 111 -10.98 -7.60 -4.15
N LEU A 112 -10.63 -6.56 -4.90
CA LEU A 112 -11.31 -5.26 -4.81
C LEU A 112 -12.76 -5.33 -5.30
N LEU A 113 -13.04 -6.08 -6.36
CA LEU A 113 -14.41 -6.33 -6.80
C LEU A 113 -15.20 -7.15 -5.76
N GLN A 114 -14.56 -8.15 -5.14
CA GLN A 114 -15.17 -8.92 -4.05
C GLN A 114 -15.50 -8.02 -2.85
N TRP A 115 -14.57 -7.16 -2.45
CA TRP A 115 -14.79 -6.18 -1.39
C TRP A 115 -16.02 -5.30 -1.65
N ILE A 116 -16.20 -4.78 -2.88
CA ILE A 116 -17.38 -3.97 -3.23
C ILE A 116 -18.67 -4.79 -3.15
N ARG A 117 -18.64 -6.05 -3.62
CA ARG A 117 -19.82 -6.93 -3.61
C ARG A 117 -20.24 -7.36 -2.21
N ASP A 118 -19.28 -7.60 -1.32
CA ASP A 118 -19.53 -8.12 0.03
C ASP A 118 -19.83 -7.00 1.03
N ALA A 119 -19.49 -5.76 0.70
CA ALA A 119 -19.70 -4.62 1.58
C ALA A 119 -21.19 -4.30 1.75
N GLU A 120 -21.57 -3.94 2.97
CA GLU A 120 -22.87 -3.34 3.25
C GLU A 120 -23.02 -1.99 2.51
N ASP A 121 -24.27 -1.57 2.30
CA ASP A 121 -24.60 -0.31 1.62
C ASP A 121 -23.80 0.86 2.19
N ASN A 122 -23.14 1.62 1.31
CA ASN A 122 -22.33 2.80 1.63
C ASN A 122 -21.02 2.54 2.41
N VAL A 123 -20.55 1.29 2.52
CA VAL A 123 -19.22 1.00 3.10
C VAL A 123 -18.12 1.03 2.05
N ALA A 124 -18.34 0.38 0.89
CA ALA A 124 -17.36 0.28 -0.20
C ALA A 124 -17.22 1.56 -1.03
N THR A 125 -16.88 2.66 -0.37
CA THR A 125 -16.79 3.99 -0.98
C THR A 125 -15.38 4.32 -1.44
N LEU A 126 -15.27 5.19 -2.43
CA LEU A 126 -14.00 5.79 -2.83
C LEU A 126 -13.31 6.49 -1.65
N GLY A 127 -14.10 7.10 -0.75
CA GLY A 127 -13.60 7.73 0.46
C GLY A 127 -12.90 6.78 1.40
N HIS A 128 -13.51 5.62 1.63
CA HIS A 128 -12.97 4.59 2.51
C HIS A 128 -11.61 4.08 2.01
N ILE A 129 -11.55 3.57 0.78
CA ILE A 129 -10.30 3.02 0.23
C ILE A 129 -9.20 4.08 0.06
N THR A 130 -9.56 5.32 -0.30
CA THR A 130 -8.57 6.40 -0.41
C THR A 130 -7.97 6.76 0.96
N SER A 131 -8.80 6.77 2.01
CA SER A 131 -8.36 7.05 3.38
C SER A 131 -7.47 5.92 3.90
N LEU A 132 -7.88 4.67 3.70
CA LEU A 132 -7.11 3.49 4.09
C LEU A 132 -5.73 3.45 3.42
N LEU A 133 -5.66 3.60 2.10
CA LEU A 133 -4.38 3.65 1.37
C LEU A 133 -3.50 4.80 1.85
N TRP A 134 -4.09 5.91 2.28
CA TRP A 134 -3.35 6.99 2.89
C TRP A 134 -2.84 6.62 4.30
N GLU A 135 -3.64 5.99 5.14
CA GLU A 135 -3.20 5.62 6.49
C GLU A 135 -2.08 4.58 6.44
N LEU A 136 -2.17 3.63 5.51
CA LEU A 136 -1.17 2.58 5.26
C LEU A 136 0.04 3.04 4.41
N ASN A 137 0.22 4.35 4.23
CA ASN A 137 1.37 4.94 3.54
C ASN A 137 1.52 4.63 2.03
N HIS A 138 0.48 4.14 1.34
CA HIS A 138 0.45 3.94 -0.12
C HIS A 138 0.23 5.26 -0.90
N ARG A 139 1.08 6.27 -0.65
CA ARG A 139 0.95 7.64 -1.21
C ARG A 139 0.98 7.65 -2.74
N ASP A 140 1.87 6.88 -3.37
CA ASP A 140 2.01 6.85 -4.84
C ASP A 140 0.72 6.36 -5.50
N CYS A 141 0.14 5.28 -4.97
CA CYS A 141 -1.14 4.75 -5.43
C CYS A 141 -2.24 5.82 -5.36
N VAL A 142 -2.38 6.52 -4.23
CA VAL A 142 -3.37 7.61 -4.07
C VAL A 142 -3.10 8.77 -5.04
N GLN A 143 -1.84 9.13 -5.30
CA GLN A 143 -1.52 10.18 -6.29
C GLN A 143 -1.92 9.77 -7.71
N ARG A 144 -1.82 8.50 -8.07
CA ARG A 144 -2.29 7.98 -9.36
C ARG A 144 -3.81 7.95 -9.44
N MET A 145 -4.47 7.49 -8.37
CA MET A 145 -5.93 7.55 -8.27
C MET A 145 -6.45 8.98 -8.46
N LYS A 146 -5.77 9.98 -7.88
CA LYS A 146 -6.09 11.41 -8.05
C LYS A 146 -6.06 11.84 -9.51
N LEU A 147 -5.09 11.38 -10.31
CA LEU A 147 -5.02 11.73 -11.74
C LEU A 147 -6.24 11.20 -12.50
N VAL A 148 -6.63 9.95 -12.22
CA VAL A 148 -7.83 9.35 -12.80
C VAL A 148 -9.07 10.12 -12.33
N TYR A 149 -9.24 10.35 -11.03
CA TYR A 149 -10.36 11.10 -10.47
C TYR A 149 -10.56 12.47 -11.14
N LYS A 150 -9.49 13.25 -11.32
CA LYS A 150 -9.58 14.53 -12.02
C LYS A 150 -10.09 14.36 -13.46
N SER A 151 -9.57 13.38 -14.19
CA SER A 151 -10.02 13.10 -15.56
C SER A 151 -11.50 12.70 -15.65
N GLU A 152 -12.02 11.99 -14.63
CA GLU A 152 -13.43 11.62 -14.55
C GLU A 152 -14.31 12.84 -14.26
N VAL A 153 -13.89 13.69 -13.32
CA VAL A 153 -14.61 14.93 -12.98
C VAL A 153 -14.68 15.88 -14.17
N ASP A 154 -13.59 16.04 -14.92
CA ASP A 154 -13.57 16.92 -16.09
C ASP A 154 -14.46 16.37 -17.22
N ARG A 155 -14.57 15.05 -17.36
CA ARG A 155 -15.51 14.41 -18.32
C ARG A 155 -16.98 14.57 -17.96
N ARG A 156 -17.30 14.76 -16.68
CA ARG A 156 -18.69 14.98 -16.21
C ARG A 156 -19.15 16.43 -16.38
N LYS A 157 -18.25 17.39 -16.61
CA LYS A 157 -18.63 18.79 -16.84
C LYS A 157 -19.25 18.94 -18.24
N PRO A 158 -20.42 19.59 -18.37
CA PRO A 158 -20.98 19.87 -19.68
C PRO A 158 -20.04 20.78 -20.49
N PRO A 159 -19.95 20.62 -21.82
CA PRO A 159 -19.22 21.55 -22.65
C PRO A 159 -19.83 22.94 -22.50
N SER A 160 -18.98 23.94 -22.24
CA SER A 160 -19.34 25.36 -22.21
C SER A 160 -19.81 25.88 -23.56
#